data_AF-A0AAN8BZD3-F1
#
_entry.id   AF-A0AAN8BZD3-F1
#
_cell.length_a   1.000
_cell.length_b   1.000
_cell.length_c   1.000
_cell.angle_alpha   90.00
_cell.angle_beta   90.00
_cell.angle_gamma   90.00
#
_symmetry.space_group_name_H-M   'P 1'
#
loop_
_entity.id
_entity.type
_entity.pdbx_description
1 polymer ?
#
loop_
_entity_poly.entity_id
_entity_poly.type
_entity_poly.pdbx_seq_one_letter_code
_entity_poly.pdbx_strand_id
1 'polypeptide(L)'
;MDEQRRTMEEARDEVSRILLTLEERELISLCEHLKCNAPVGGFASKTRRTLNRLVETTLDEIEEDEESAESYQQYLQHVLSYLASLKPTPRESEAEIEIQETSELENLKKQYQKLQQQMEEEIGALEEKIKRKTQAAGGDTAPASVTAKEEDTRTATKAPIRLPEVMLRREFRIIG
;
A
#
# COMPACT_ATOMS: atom_id res chain seq x y z
N MET A 1 -0.43 -26.02 40.05
CA MET A 1 -0.64 -24.59 40.36
C MET A 1 0.30 -23.70 39.56
N ASP A 2 1.64 -23.84 39.70
CA ASP A 2 2.59 -22.96 38.99
C ASP A 2 2.62 -23.17 37.47
N GLU A 3 2.44 -24.40 37.00
CA GLU A 3 2.43 -24.72 35.56
C GLU A 3 1.18 -24.15 34.86
N GLN A 4 0.01 -24.25 35.50
CA GLN A 4 -1.22 -23.62 35.00
C GLN A 4 -1.12 -22.10 34.90
N ARG A 5 -0.52 -21.45 35.91
CA ARG A 5 -0.28 -19.99 35.85
C ARG A 5 0.63 -19.60 34.69
N ARG A 6 1.71 -20.35 34.45
CA ARG A 6 2.58 -20.11 33.30
C ARG A 6 1.85 -20.25 31.97
N THR A 7 1.06 -21.32 31.80
CA THR A 7 0.32 -21.52 30.54
C THR A 7 -0.73 -20.43 30.29
N MET A 8 -1.30 -19.84 31.35
CA MET A 8 -2.22 -18.71 31.24
C MET A 8 -1.49 -17.43 30.86
N GLU A 9 -0.37 -17.12 31.52
CA GLU A 9 0.48 -15.97 31.18
C GLU A 9 0.95 -16.05 29.71
N GLU A 10 1.40 -17.23 29.26
CA GLU A 10 1.78 -17.46 27.86
C GLU A 10 0.62 -17.20 26.88
N ALA A 11 -0.61 -17.65 27.23
CA ALA A 11 -1.78 -17.39 26.41
C ALA A 11 -2.14 -15.89 26.36
N ARG A 12 -2.02 -15.19 27.49
CA ARG A 12 -2.27 -13.73 27.57
C ARG A 12 -1.21 -12.95 26.80
N ASP A 13 0.05 -13.35 26.88
CA ASP A 13 1.15 -12.78 26.10
C ASP A 13 0.96 -13.00 24.60
N GLU A 14 0.46 -14.18 24.20
CA GLU A 14 0.11 -14.46 22.80
C GLU A 14 -1.00 -13.54 22.30
N VAL A 15 -2.10 -13.41 23.05
CA VAL A 15 -3.18 -12.47 22.71
C VAL A 15 -2.64 -11.06 22.55
N SER A 16 -1.85 -10.58 23.51
CA SER A 16 -1.26 -9.23 23.50
C SER A 16 -0.35 -9.02 22.29
N ARG A 17 0.46 -10.02 21.94
CA ARG A 17 1.31 -9.97 20.75
C ARG A 17 0.49 -9.88 19.47
N ILE A 18 -0.58 -10.67 19.36
CA ILE A 18 -1.45 -10.66 18.17
C ILE A 18 -2.14 -9.30 18.04
N LEU A 19 -2.67 -8.72 19.12
CA LEU A 19 -3.30 -7.39 19.13
C LEU A 19 -2.41 -6.29 18.54
N LEU A 20 -1.09 -6.38 18.74
CA LEU A 20 -0.14 -5.43 18.17
C LEU A 20 0.00 -5.55 16.65
N THR A 21 -0.32 -6.72 16.08
CA THR A 21 -0.23 -7.01 14.64
C THR A 21 -1.53 -6.81 13.89
N LEU A 22 -2.67 -6.73 14.58
CA LEU A 22 -3.98 -6.60 13.95
C LEU A 22 -4.19 -5.21 13.33
N GLU A 23 -4.96 -5.20 12.24
CA GLU A 23 -5.50 -4.01 11.63
C GLU A 23 -6.64 -3.41 12.46
N GLU A 24 -6.94 -2.13 12.23
CA GLU A 24 -7.99 -1.41 12.95
C GLU A 24 -9.37 -2.07 12.81
N ARG A 25 -9.69 -2.61 11.62
CA ARG A 25 -10.95 -3.32 11.37
C ARG A 25 -11.08 -4.61 12.18
N GLU A 26 -10.00 -5.38 12.25
CA GLU A 26 -9.94 -6.63 13.02
C GLU A 26 -10.06 -6.35 14.53
N LEU A 27 -9.41 -5.27 15.00
CA LEU A 27 -9.53 -4.83 16.38
C LEU A 27 -10.95 -4.39 16.75
N ILE A 28 -11.66 -3.70 15.84
CA ILE A 28 -13.07 -3.36 16.04
C ILE A 28 -13.92 -4.63 16.14
N SER A 29 -13.73 -5.58 15.21
CA SER A 29 -14.42 -6.87 15.22
C SER A 29 -14.20 -7.64 16.53
N LEU A 30 -12.96 -7.63 17.03
CA LEU A 30 -12.63 -8.22 18.32
C LEU A 30 -13.29 -7.49 19.49
N CYS A 31 -13.30 -6.15 19.49
CA CYS A 31 -14.00 -5.39 20.53
C CYS A 31 -15.49 -5.75 20.59
N GLU A 32 -16.13 -5.94 19.44
CA GLU A 32 -17.53 -6.38 19.36
C GLU A 32 -17.70 -7.83 19.87
N HIS A 33 -16.78 -8.72 19.50
CA HIS A 33 -16.79 -10.12 19.96
C HIS A 33 -16.66 -10.24 21.48
N LEU A 34 -15.75 -9.47 22.06
CA LEU A 34 -15.51 -9.41 23.51
C LEU A 34 -16.58 -8.60 24.25
N LYS A 35 -17.54 -7.99 23.52
CA LYS A 35 -18.57 -7.09 24.08
C LYS A 35 -17.98 -5.95 24.91
N CYS A 36 -16.85 -5.43 24.46
CA CYS A 36 -16.18 -4.30 25.04
C CYS A 36 -17.14 -3.10 25.24
N ASN A 37 -16.92 -2.33 26.32
CA ASN A 37 -17.72 -1.14 26.60
C ASN A 37 -17.61 -0.11 25.45
N ALA A 38 -18.70 0.05 24.69
CA ALA A 38 -18.71 0.89 23.50
C ALA A 38 -18.35 2.34 23.86
N PRO A 39 -17.26 2.90 23.31
CA PRO A 39 -16.84 4.24 23.65
C PRO A 39 -17.77 5.26 22.98
N VAL A 40 -17.87 6.46 23.57
CA VAL A 40 -18.70 7.55 23.04
C VAL A 40 -18.29 7.85 21.59
N GLY A 41 -19.21 7.68 20.63
CA GLY A 41 -18.95 7.82 19.20
C GLY A 41 -18.59 6.52 18.46
N GLY A 42 -18.69 5.35 19.11
CA GLY A 42 -18.47 4.04 18.50
C GLY A 42 -17.00 3.69 18.28
N PHE A 43 -16.73 2.42 17.99
CA PHE A 43 -15.37 1.88 17.85
C PHE A 43 -14.62 2.45 16.64
N ALA A 44 -15.30 2.69 15.53
CA ALA A 44 -14.71 3.21 14.30
C ALA A 44 -14.11 4.63 14.41
N SER A 45 -14.45 5.37 15.46
CA SER A 45 -13.89 6.71 15.72
C SER A 45 -12.60 6.68 16.54
N LYS A 46 -12.15 5.49 16.98
CA LYS A 46 -11.09 5.35 17.97
C LYS A 46 -9.77 4.95 17.35
N THR A 47 -8.71 5.46 17.95
CA THR A 47 -7.36 5.09 17.55
C THR A 47 -7.09 3.64 17.92
N ARG A 48 -6.22 2.97 17.15
CA ARG A 48 -5.72 1.62 17.42
C ARG A 48 -5.27 1.42 18.88
N ARG A 49 -4.55 2.39 19.44
CA ARG A 49 -4.10 2.37 20.84
C ARG A 49 -5.26 2.35 21.84
N THR A 50 -6.34 3.06 21.53
CA THR A 50 -7.53 3.08 22.38
C THR A 50 -8.24 1.74 22.32
N LEU A 51 -8.39 1.15 21.12
CA LEU A 51 -9.00 -0.16 20.94
C LEU A 51 -8.21 -1.27 21.68
N ASN A 52 -6.88 -1.29 21.54
CA ASN A 52 -6.04 -2.27 22.25
C ASN A 52 -6.20 -2.17 23.77
N ARG A 53 -6.17 -0.95 24.32
CA ARG A 53 -6.41 -0.75 25.76
C ARG A 53 -7.78 -1.26 26.17
N LEU A 54 -8.79 -1.03 25.34
CA LEU A 54 -10.16 -1.42 25.65
C LEU A 54 -10.30 -2.95 25.69
N VAL A 55 -9.64 -3.64 24.76
CA VAL A 55 -9.52 -5.11 24.78
C VAL A 55 -8.75 -5.58 26.02
N GLU A 56 -7.56 -5.01 26.31
CA GLU A 56 -6.75 -5.37 27.48
C GLU A 56 -7.55 -5.22 28.77
N THR A 57 -8.21 -4.07 28.97
CA THR A 57 -9.06 -3.80 30.13
C THR A 57 -10.24 -4.75 30.22
N THR A 58 -10.89 -5.06 29.09
CA THR A 58 -12.02 -6.02 29.08
C THR A 58 -11.53 -7.42 29.47
N LEU A 59 -10.36 -7.83 29.01
CA LEU A 59 -9.79 -9.12 29.39
C LEU A 59 -9.34 -9.15 30.86
N ASP A 60 -8.88 -8.02 31.42
CA ASP A 60 -8.56 -7.89 32.85
C ASP A 60 -9.84 -7.98 33.71
N GLU A 61 -10.93 -7.32 33.29
CA GLU A 61 -12.25 -7.43 33.94
C GLU A 61 -12.76 -8.89 33.93
N ILE A 62 -12.61 -9.59 32.80
CA ILE A 62 -13.00 -11.01 32.68
C ILE A 62 -12.13 -11.90 33.59
N GLU A 63 -10.83 -11.62 33.69
CA GLU A 63 -9.95 -12.37 34.59
C GLU A 63 -10.38 -12.24 36.07
N GLU A 64 -10.86 -11.06 36.45
CA GLU A 64 -11.38 -10.79 37.80
C GLU A 64 -12.77 -11.43 38.03
N ASP A 65 -13.62 -11.47 37.00
CA ASP A 65 -14.99 -12.01 37.07
C ASP A 65 -15.07 -13.55 37.02
N GLU A 66 -14.10 -14.21 36.38
CA GLU A 66 -14.11 -15.66 36.20
C GLU A 66 -13.83 -16.43 37.50
N GLU A 67 -14.72 -17.37 37.85
CA GLU A 67 -14.67 -18.12 39.11
C GLU A 67 -13.46 -19.07 39.21
N SER A 68 -12.85 -19.45 38.08
CA SER A 68 -11.74 -20.39 38.03
C SER A 68 -10.66 -19.99 37.02
N ALA A 69 -9.40 -20.28 37.34
CA ALA A 69 -8.30 -20.07 36.41
C ALA A 69 -8.46 -20.89 35.11
N GLU A 70 -9.14 -22.03 35.17
CA GLU A 70 -9.36 -22.92 34.02
C GLU A 70 -10.41 -22.35 33.05
N SER A 71 -11.47 -21.71 33.56
CA SER A 71 -12.49 -21.08 32.72
C SER A 71 -11.92 -19.87 31.99
N TYR A 72 -11.15 -19.03 32.67
CA TYR A 72 -10.43 -17.93 32.02
C TYR A 72 -9.40 -18.43 30.98
N GLN A 73 -8.67 -19.51 31.27
CA GLN A 73 -7.77 -20.11 30.30
C GLN A 73 -8.51 -20.60 29.04
N GLN A 74 -9.68 -21.25 29.19
CA GLN A 74 -10.52 -21.64 28.07
C GLN A 74 -11.03 -20.44 27.29
N TYR A 75 -11.37 -19.36 27.98
CA TYR A 75 -11.76 -18.09 27.34
C TYR A 75 -10.63 -17.53 26.48
N LEU A 76 -9.41 -17.44 27.00
CA LEU A 76 -8.23 -16.99 26.23
C LEU A 76 -8.00 -17.86 24.99
N GLN A 77 -8.17 -19.18 25.10
CA GLN A 77 -8.07 -20.10 23.94
C GLN A 77 -9.15 -19.84 22.90
N HIS A 78 -10.37 -19.52 23.34
CA HIS A 78 -11.46 -19.12 22.44
C HIS A 78 -11.14 -17.81 21.73
N VAL A 79 -10.60 -16.81 22.43
CA VAL A 79 -10.16 -15.55 21.85
C VAL A 79 -9.04 -15.78 20.83
N LEU A 80 -8.04 -16.59 21.15
CA LEU A 80 -6.96 -16.94 20.21
C LEU A 80 -7.48 -17.65 18.95
N SER A 81 -8.46 -18.54 19.11
CA SER A 81 -9.11 -19.22 17.99
C SER A 81 -9.89 -18.25 17.10
N TYR A 82 -10.61 -17.30 17.71
CA TYR A 82 -11.30 -16.24 16.99
C TYR A 82 -10.30 -15.34 16.24
N LEU A 83 -9.23 -14.90 16.89
CA LEU A 83 -8.17 -14.11 16.27
C LEU A 83 -7.50 -14.82 15.09
N ALA A 84 -7.30 -16.14 15.19
CA ALA A 84 -6.79 -16.94 14.08
C ALA A 84 -7.75 -17.00 12.89
N SER A 85 -9.06 -16.90 13.12
CA SER A 85 -10.07 -16.84 12.05
C SER A 85 -10.19 -15.47 11.37
N LEU A 86 -9.73 -14.39 12.04
CA LEU A 86 -9.73 -13.04 11.46
C LEU A 86 -8.61 -12.84 10.45
N LYS A 87 -7.47 -13.51 10.64
CA LYS A 87 -6.39 -13.48 9.65
C LYS A 87 -6.83 -14.28 8.44
N PRO A 88 -6.91 -13.68 7.23
CA PRO A 88 -7.12 -14.47 6.03
C PRO A 88 -6.00 -15.48 5.95
N THR A 89 -6.34 -16.73 5.64
CA THR A 89 -5.31 -17.72 5.39
C THR A 89 -4.46 -17.23 4.21
N PRO A 90 -3.13 -17.44 4.18
CA PRO A 90 -2.26 -16.92 3.12
C PRO A 90 -2.76 -17.21 1.69
N ARG A 91 -3.52 -18.30 1.53
CA ARG A 91 -4.15 -18.71 0.25
C ARG A 91 -5.25 -17.78 -0.24
N GLU A 92 -5.96 -17.09 0.65
CA GLU A 92 -7.04 -16.17 0.29
C GLU A 92 -6.47 -14.80 -0.11
N SER A 93 -5.43 -14.33 0.59
CA SER A 93 -4.71 -13.10 0.22
C SER A 93 -3.92 -13.22 -1.07
N GLU A 94 -3.29 -14.37 -1.34
CA GLU A 94 -2.57 -14.59 -2.60
C GLU A 94 -3.51 -14.63 -3.80
N ALA A 95 -4.69 -15.25 -3.65
CA ALA A 95 -5.70 -15.30 -4.71
C ALA A 95 -6.32 -13.93 -5.00
N GLU A 96 -6.61 -13.11 -3.98
CA GLU A 96 -7.14 -11.76 -4.19
C GLU A 96 -6.10 -10.83 -4.84
N ILE A 97 -4.84 -10.93 -4.44
CA ILE A 97 -3.74 -10.16 -5.06
C ILE A 97 -3.54 -10.59 -6.51
N GLU A 98 -3.56 -11.90 -6.81
CA GLU A 98 -3.40 -12.42 -8.17
C GLU A 98 -4.56 -12.00 -9.10
N ILE A 99 -5.80 -11.98 -8.60
CA ILE A 99 -6.96 -11.49 -9.36
C ILE A 99 -6.86 -9.98 -9.63
N GLN A 100 -6.29 -9.21 -8.70
CA GLN A 100 -6.16 -7.76 -8.85
C GLN A 100 -5.02 -7.39 -9.82
N GLU A 101 -3.86 -8.05 -9.71
CA GLU A 101 -2.72 -7.87 -10.61
C GLU A 101 -3.06 -8.25 -12.06
N THR A 102 -3.83 -9.32 -12.27
CA THR A 102 -4.29 -9.73 -13.60
C THR A 102 -5.23 -8.69 -14.23
N SER A 103 -6.13 -8.09 -13.44
CA SER A 103 -7.02 -7.01 -13.91
C SER A 103 -6.25 -5.75 -14.32
N GLU A 104 -5.23 -5.36 -13.54
CA GLU A 104 -4.39 -4.20 -13.85
C GLU A 104 -3.55 -4.42 -15.12
N LEU A 105 -2.98 -5.61 -15.28
CA LEU A 105 -2.26 -6.01 -16.49
C LEU A 105 -3.14 -6.00 -17.74
N GLU A 106 -4.38 -6.48 -17.64
CA GLU A 106 -5.33 -6.42 -18.75
C GLU A 106 -5.69 -4.98 -19.14
N ASN A 107 -5.89 -4.10 -18.16
CA ASN A 107 -6.14 -2.70 -18.40
C ASN A 107 -4.94 -1.99 -19.05
N LEU A 108 -3.73 -2.28 -18.57
CA LEU A 108 -2.50 -1.73 -19.14
C LEU A 108 -2.30 -2.19 -20.60
N LYS A 109 -2.57 -3.47 -20.88
CA LYS A 109 -2.52 -4.02 -22.25
C LYS A 109 -3.51 -3.33 -23.19
N LYS A 110 -4.74 -3.07 -22.73
CA LYS A 110 -5.75 -2.31 -23.51
C LYS A 110 -5.29 -0.88 -23.78
N GLN A 111 -4.69 -0.20 -22.80
CA GLN A 111 -4.15 1.15 -22.97
C GLN A 111 -3.03 1.19 -24.01
N TYR A 112 -2.09 0.24 -23.94
CA TYR A 112 -1.01 0.11 -24.93
C TYR A 112 -1.53 -0.10 -26.35
N GLN A 113 -2.50 -1.00 -26.51
CA GLN A 113 -3.09 -1.29 -27.82
C GLN A 113 -3.80 -0.07 -28.40
N LYS A 114 -4.53 0.68 -27.56
CA LYS A 114 -5.19 1.93 -27.96
C LYS A 114 -4.16 2.98 -28.38
N LEU A 115 -3.08 3.14 -27.61
CA LEU A 115 -2.01 4.08 -27.95
C LEU A 115 -1.33 3.72 -29.27
N GLN A 116 -1.11 2.42 -29.52
CA GLN A 116 -0.52 1.94 -30.77
C GLN A 116 -1.40 2.25 -31.99
N GLN A 117 -2.72 2.05 -31.86
CA GLN A 117 -3.68 2.41 -32.91
C GLN A 117 -3.69 3.92 -33.19
N GLN A 118 -3.68 4.75 -32.13
CA GLN A 118 -3.62 6.21 -32.28
C GLN A 118 -2.35 6.66 -33.00
N MET A 119 -1.21 6.07 -32.68
CA MET A 119 0.05 6.38 -33.34
C MET A 119 0.02 6.02 -34.83
N GLU A 120 -0.56 4.87 -35.19
CA GLU A 120 -0.70 4.44 -36.59
C GLU A 120 -1.64 5.36 -37.39
N GLU A 121 -2.76 5.79 -36.79
CA GLU A 121 -3.66 6.78 -37.37
C GLU A 121 -2.98 8.14 -37.59
N GLU A 122 -2.21 8.61 -36.60
CA GLU A 122 -1.45 9.87 -36.71
C GLU A 122 -0.37 9.80 -37.79
N ILE A 123 0.35 8.68 -37.87
CA ILE A 123 1.35 8.43 -38.92
C ILE A 123 0.67 8.45 -40.29
N GLY A 124 -0.43 7.72 -40.48
CA GLY A 124 -1.16 7.70 -41.74
C GLY A 124 -1.69 9.09 -42.14
N ALA A 125 -2.20 9.87 -41.18
CA ALA A 125 -2.66 11.23 -41.42
C ALA A 125 -1.49 12.17 -41.81
N LEU A 126 -0.31 11.99 -41.23
CA LEU A 126 0.89 12.73 -41.58
C LEU A 126 1.39 12.36 -42.98
N GLU A 127 1.42 11.08 -43.34
CA GLU A 127 1.79 10.59 -44.68
C GLU A 127 0.85 11.14 -45.75
N GLU A 128 -0.47 11.14 -45.49
CA GLU A 128 -1.46 11.76 -46.39
C GLU A 128 -1.21 13.26 -46.56
N LYS A 129 -0.93 13.99 -45.46
CA LYS A 129 -0.62 15.43 -45.52
C LYS A 129 0.65 15.69 -46.32
N ILE A 130 1.69 14.86 -46.14
CA ILE A 130 2.93 14.94 -46.92
C ILE A 130 2.62 14.71 -48.40
N LYS A 131 1.92 13.63 -48.75
CA LYS A 131 1.55 13.32 -50.13
C LYS A 131 0.75 14.43 -50.80
N ARG A 132 -0.23 15.01 -50.11
CA ARG A 132 -1.02 16.15 -50.62
C ARG A 132 -0.14 17.39 -50.84
N LYS A 133 0.78 17.71 -49.92
CA LYS A 133 1.73 18.82 -50.09
C LYS A 133 2.71 18.58 -51.24
N THR A 134 3.24 17.37 -51.38
CA THR A 134 4.17 17.00 -52.47
C THR A 134 3.48 17.02 -53.83
N GLN A 135 2.22 16.58 -53.92
CA GLN A 135 1.43 16.64 -55.17
C GLN A 135 0.98 18.06 -55.50
N ALA A 136 0.62 18.87 -54.51
CA ALA A 136 0.28 20.28 -54.70
C ALA A 136 1.50 21.16 -55.05
N ALA A 137 2.71 20.72 -54.72
CA ALA A 137 3.95 21.39 -55.10
C ALA A 137 4.33 21.21 -56.58
N GLY A 138 3.63 20.35 -57.33
CA GLY A 138 3.96 20.08 -58.74
C GLY A 138 5.22 19.23 -58.87
N GLY A 139 5.19 18.22 -59.74
CA GLY A 139 6.35 17.40 -60.04
C GLY A 139 7.44 18.22 -60.69
N ASP A 140 8.46 18.59 -59.93
CA ASP A 140 9.86 18.71 -60.35
C ASP A 140 10.67 19.17 -59.15
N THR A 141 11.35 18.25 -58.49
CA THR A 141 12.67 18.49 -57.92
C THR A 141 13.28 17.15 -57.51
N ALA A 142 14.29 16.75 -58.28
CA ALA A 142 15.26 15.72 -57.92
C ALA A 142 15.77 15.92 -56.48
N PRO A 143 16.28 14.87 -55.80
CA PRO A 143 16.81 15.03 -54.45
C PRO A 143 18.05 15.91 -54.52
N ALA A 144 17.89 17.20 -54.20
CA ALA A 144 19.00 18.08 -53.95
C ALA A 144 19.67 17.61 -52.66
N SER A 145 20.72 16.81 -52.84
CA SER A 145 21.81 16.60 -51.89
C SER A 145 22.26 17.97 -51.37
N VAL A 146 21.79 18.37 -50.19
CA VAL A 146 22.33 19.53 -49.47
C VAL A 146 23.57 19.05 -48.71
N THR A 147 24.71 19.09 -49.39
CA THR A 147 26.00 19.23 -48.74
C THR A 147 26.09 20.64 -48.17
N ALA A 148 25.87 20.78 -46.86
CA ALA A 148 26.29 21.98 -46.13
C ALA A 148 27.67 21.71 -45.53
N LYS A 149 28.70 22.26 -46.18
CA LYS A 149 30.03 22.39 -45.59
C LYS A 149 30.06 23.60 -44.65
N GLU A 150 30.58 23.32 -43.45
CA GLU A 150 31.48 24.13 -42.61
C GLU A 150 31.10 25.58 -42.31
N GLU A 151 30.89 25.86 -41.02
CA GLU A 151 31.67 26.93 -40.39
C GLU A 151 31.98 26.60 -38.93
N ASP A 152 33.27 26.58 -38.64
CA ASP A 152 33.93 26.17 -37.42
C ASP A 152 34.22 27.44 -36.60
N THR A 153 33.52 27.65 -35.49
CA THR A 153 33.94 28.60 -34.44
C THR A 153 33.83 27.94 -33.07
N ARG A 154 34.96 27.40 -32.62
CA ARG A 154 35.20 27.05 -31.22
C ARG A 154 35.34 28.32 -30.39
N THR A 155 34.68 28.40 -29.23
CA THR A 155 35.31 28.67 -27.92
C THR A 155 34.28 28.65 -26.78
N ALA A 156 34.61 27.90 -25.71
CA ALA A 156 34.44 28.22 -24.27
C ALA A 156 33.04 28.66 -23.77
N THR A 157 32.37 28.10 -22.75
CA THR A 157 32.76 27.32 -21.57
C THR A 157 31.45 26.72 -21.01
N LYS A 158 31.34 25.40 -20.89
CA LYS A 158 30.16 24.75 -20.28
C LYS A 158 30.31 24.80 -18.77
N ALA A 159 29.68 25.77 -18.10
CA ALA A 159 29.62 25.79 -16.64
C ALA A 159 28.78 24.59 -16.15
N PRO A 160 29.25 23.79 -15.19
CA PRO A 160 28.47 22.69 -14.63
C PRO A 160 27.31 23.25 -13.81
N ILE A 161 26.11 22.71 -14.04
CA ILE A 161 24.89 23.01 -13.28
C ILE A 161 25.16 22.61 -11.82
N ARG A 162 25.33 23.59 -10.93
CA ARG A 162 25.43 23.34 -9.49
C ARG A 162 24.03 23.18 -8.92
N LEU A 163 23.70 21.98 -8.47
CA LEU A 163 22.52 21.75 -7.64
C LEU A 163 22.76 22.39 -6.27
N PRO A 164 21.75 23.04 -5.66
CA PRO A 164 21.88 23.60 -4.32
C PRO A 164 22.04 22.46 -3.31
N GLU A 165 23.10 22.51 -2.50
CA GLU A 165 23.25 21.61 -1.36
C GLU A 165 22.21 21.97 -0.29
N VAL A 166 21.21 21.11 -0.12
CA VAL A 166 20.25 21.20 0.97
C VAL A 166 20.80 20.38 2.14
N MET A 167 21.48 21.03 3.08
CA MET A 167 21.87 20.39 4.34
C MET A 167 20.66 20.31 5.27
N LEU A 168 20.16 19.10 5.51
CA LEU A 168 19.17 18.83 6.55
C LEU A 168 19.81 19.06 7.93
N ARG A 169 19.45 20.15 8.62
CA ARG A 169 19.76 20.31 10.03
C ARG A 169 18.88 19.36 10.84
N ARG A 170 19.51 18.35 11.47
CA ARG A 170 18.85 17.53 12.50
C ARG A 170 18.80 18.34 13.79
N GLU A 171 17.70 19.04 14.01
CA GLU A 171 17.35 19.57 15.33
C GLU A 171 16.19 18.74 15.88
N PHE A 172 16.52 17.65 16.59
CA PHE A 172 15.57 16.97 17.46
C PHE A 172 15.88 17.35 18.89
N ARG A 173 15.02 18.20 19.47
CA ARG A 173 15.02 18.47 20.90
C ARG A 173 14.16 17.41 21.57
N ILE A 174 14.79 16.42 22.19
CA ILE A 174 14.09 15.53 23.12
C ILE A 174 14.00 16.30 24.44
N ILE A 175 12.80 16.71 24.80
CA ILE A 175 12.50 17.25 26.13
C ILE A 175 12.12 16.03 26.98
N GLY A 176 12.96 15.74 27.97
CA GLY A 176 12.70 14.73 29.01
C GLY A 176 11.77 15.27 30.09
#